data_AF-A0A7Z7FWD9-F1
#
_entry.id   AF-A0A7Z7FWD9-F1
#
_cell.length_a   1.000
_cell.length_b   1.000
_cell.length_c   1.000
_cell.angle_alpha   90.00
_cell.angle_beta   90.00
_cell.angle_gamma   90.00
#
_symmetry.space_group_name_H-M   'P 1'
#
loop_
_entity.id
_entity.type
_entity.pdbx_description
1 polymer ?
#
loop_
_entity_poly.entity_id
_entity_poly.type
_entity_poly.pdbx_seq_one_letter_code
_entity_poly.pdbx_strand_id
1 'polypeptide(L)'
;MMQVNTIGAFVRALLPIHLTAGHTITYGVWVAINPDDLGRVFDTWWSAEYPDLVVDGLLANTIEPWGLLGAPVKLRVIDPDHTPYCVDSVDGRMRSVLTDEWDHDLVLSMLS
;
A
#
# COMPACT_ATOMS: atom_id res chain seq x y z
N MET A 1 -2.25 5.54 11.46
CA MET A 1 -0.96 6.20 11.22
C MET A 1 -0.05 5.96 12.41
N MET A 2 1.27 6.02 12.23
CA MET A 2 2.26 5.84 13.28
C MET A 2 3.46 6.73 13.02
N GLN A 3 3.97 7.40 14.05
CA GLN A 3 5.28 8.05 14.02
C GLN A 3 6.18 7.35 15.02
N VAL A 4 7.36 6.92 14.57
CA VAL A 4 8.35 6.29 15.42
C VAL A 4 9.57 7.18 15.46
N ASN A 5 9.89 7.69 16.65
CA ASN A 5 11.03 8.57 16.86
C ASN A 5 12.29 7.96 16.24
N THR A 6 13.05 8.76 15.50
CA THR A 6 14.29 8.37 14.78
C THR A 6 14.15 7.35 13.64
N ILE A 7 12.96 6.77 13.40
CA ILE A 7 12.74 5.81 12.30
C ILE A 7 11.92 6.44 11.17
N GLY A 8 10.84 7.15 11.47
CA GLY A 8 10.03 7.82 10.45
C GLY A 8 8.53 7.81 10.71
N ALA A 9 7.77 8.17 9.68
CA ALA A 9 6.32 8.24 9.68
C ALA A 9 5.73 7.17 8.76
N PHE A 10 4.64 6.53 9.19
CA PHE A 10 4.02 5.42 8.50
C PHE A 10 2.49 5.56 8.46
N VAL A 11 1.91 5.21 7.32
CA VAL A 11 0.46 5.12 7.14
C VAL A 11 0.03 3.71 6.79
N ARG A 12 -1.19 3.34 7.15
CA ARG A 12 -1.77 2.05 6.74
C ARG A 12 -2.31 2.19 5.33
N ALA A 13 -2.12 1.15 4.53
CA ALA A 13 -2.68 1.05 3.20
C ALA A 13 -3.13 -0.39 2.90
N LEU A 14 -3.88 -0.53 1.83
CA LEU A 14 -4.32 -1.80 1.27
C LEU A 14 -3.56 -2.06 -0.02
N LEU A 15 -2.98 -3.26 -0.16
CA LEU A 15 -2.31 -3.71 -1.37
C LEU A 15 -3.15 -4.83 -2.00
N PRO A 16 -3.99 -4.52 -3.00
CA PRO A 16 -4.71 -5.53 -3.74
C PRO A 16 -3.77 -6.23 -4.73
N ILE A 17 -3.86 -7.55 -4.80
CA ILE A 17 -3.12 -8.38 -5.76
C ILE A 17 -4.12 -9.24 -6.50
N HIS A 18 -4.12 -9.10 -7.83
CA HIS A 18 -4.99 -9.84 -8.71
C HIS A 18 -4.46 -11.25 -8.93
N LEU A 19 -5.33 -12.23 -8.78
CA LEU A 19 -5.02 -13.63 -8.91
C LEU A 19 -5.77 -14.22 -10.10
N THR A 20 -5.23 -15.31 -10.64
CA THR A 20 -5.87 -16.07 -11.70
C THR A 20 -7.29 -16.51 -11.29
N ALA A 21 -8.15 -16.73 -12.28
CA ALA A 21 -9.58 -17.01 -12.11
C ALA A 21 -10.41 -15.85 -11.50
N GLY A 22 -9.90 -14.62 -11.58
CA GLY A 22 -10.63 -13.41 -11.18
C GLY A 22 -10.70 -13.22 -9.66
N HIS A 23 -9.82 -13.87 -8.91
CA HIS A 23 -9.72 -13.68 -7.47
C HIS A 23 -8.85 -12.45 -7.14
N THR A 24 -9.00 -11.91 -5.94
CA THR A 24 -8.13 -10.84 -5.44
C THR A 24 -7.87 -11.08 -3.97
N ILE A 25 -6.60 -11.00 -3.59
CA ILE A 25 -6.18 -10.96 -2.20
C ILE A 25 -5.75 -9.54 -1.85
N THR A 26 -6.14 -9.05 -0.68
CA THR A 26 -5.80 -7.71 -0.24
C THR A 26 -4.98 -7.78 1.04
N TYR A 27 -3.74 -7.29 0.97
CA TYR A 27 -2.85 -7.20 2.12
C TYR A 27 -3.02 -5.86 2.83
N GLY A 28 -3.11 -5.88 4.16
CA GLY A 28 -2.92 -4.69 4.98
C GLY A 28 -1.43 -4.41 5.16
N VAL A 29 -0.96 -3.27 4.67
CA VAL A 29 0.46 -2.90 4.68
C VAL A 29 0.70 -1.57 5.38
N TRP A 30 1.94 -1.37 5.80
CA TRP A 30 2.49 -0.09 6.23
C TRP A 30 3.31 0.51 5.11
N VAL A 31 3.16 1.82 4.93
CA VAL A 31 3.91 2.60 3.96
C VAL A 31 4.62 3.72 4.70
N ALA A 32 5.95 3.73 4.59
CA ALA A 32 6.78 4.82 5.06
C ALA A 32 6.53 6.04 4.19
N ILE A 33 6.23 7.18 4.81
CA ILE A 33 6.00 8.45 4.13
C ILE A 33 7.06 9.46 4.58
N ASN A 34 7.19 10.57 3.85
CA ASN A 34 8.00 11.67 4.34
C ASN A 34 7.43 12.16 5.69
N PRO A 35 8.24 12.24 6.77
CA PRO A 35 7.78 12.75 8.06
C PRO A 35 7.16 14.16 7.98
N ASP A 36 7.62 15.00 7.04
CA ASP A 36 7.08 16.33 6.82
C ASP A 36 5.64 16.32 6.28
N ASP A 37 5.24 15.24 5.59
CA ASP A 37 3.88 15.05 5.08
C ASP A 37 2.90 14.51 6.14
N LEU A 38 3.41 13.98 7.27
CA LEU A 38 2.56 13.28 8.24
C LEU A 38 1.45 14.19 8.81
N GLY A 39 1.77 15.46 9.11
CA GLY A 39 0.79 16.41 9.63
C GLY A 39 -0.36 16.64 8.63
N ARG A 40 -0.01 16.97 7.38
CA ARG A 40 -0.99 17.15 6.28
C ARG A 40 -1.84 15.90 6.09
N VAL A 41 -1.21 14.72 6.03
CA VAL A 41 -1.90 13.46 5.83
C VAL A 41 -2.84 13.16 6.99
N PHE A 42 -2.42 13.44 8.23
CA PHE A 42 -3.26 13.25 9.41
C PHE A 42 -4.48 14.17 9.42
N ASP A 43 -4.30 15.45 9.09
CA ASP A 43 -5.39 16.43 9.05
C ASP A 43 -6.41 16.07 7.96
N THR A 44 -5.94 15.69 6.77
CA THR A 44 -6.83 15.26 5.67
C THR A 44 -7.57 13.96 6.01
N TRP A 45 -6.94 13.03 6.75
CA TRP A 45 -7.52 11.71 7.08
C TRP A 45 -8.88 11.77 7.75
N TRP A 46 -9.10 12.78 8.58
CA TRP A 46 -10.33 12.96 9.37
C TRP A 46 -11.27 14.01 8.79
N SER A 47 -10.96 14.50 7.60
CA SER A 47 -11.69 15.59 6.93
C SER A 47 -12.59 15.06 5.82
N ALA A 48 -13.47 15.93 5.32
CA ALA A 48 -14.26 15.64 4.13
C ALA A 48 -13.43 15.49 2.85
N GLU A 49 -12.17 15.96 2.87
CA GLU A 49 -11.23 15.86 1.74
C GLU A 49 -10.51 14.50 1.67
N TYR A 50 -10.81 13.59 2.60
CA TYR A 50 -10.20 12.25 2.62
C TYR A 50 -10.27 11.50 1.28
N PRO A 51 -11.38 11.50 0.52
CA PRO A 51 -11.45 10.84 -0.78
C PRO A 51 -10.42 11.36 -1.81
N ASP A 52 -9.95 12.60 -1.66
CA ASP A 52 -8.97 13.23 -2.55
C ASP A 52 -7.52 13.03 -2.07
N LEU A 53 -7.31 12.34 -0.94
CA LEU A 53 -6.00 12.10 -0.37
C LEU A 53 -5.14 11.23 -1.30
N VAL A 54 -4.00 11.79 -1.70
CA VAL A 54 -2.92 11.10 -2.40
C VAL A 54 -1.64 11.18 -1.56
N VAL A 55 -0.95 10.05 -1.45
CA VAL A 55 0.29 9.94 -0.68
C VAL A 55 1.30 9.10 -1.45
N ASP A 56 2.49 9.64 -1.67
CA ASP A 56 3.63 8.86 -2.14
C ASP A 56 4.44 8.35 -0.95
N GLY A 57 4.97 7.13 -1.04
CA GLY A 57 5.75 6.53 0.03
C GLY A 57 6.51 5.28 -0.40
N LEU A 58 7.08 4.57 0.56
CA LEU A 58 7.83 3.32 0.36
C LEU A 58 7.16 2.20 1.15
N LEU A 59 6.97 1.04 0.53
CA LEU A 59 6.41 -0.13 1.20
C LEU A 59 7.30 -0.54 2.38
N ALA A 60 6.73 -0.64 3.58
CA ALA A 60 7.45 -1.00 4.81
C ALA A 60 7.27 -2.48 5.20
N ASN A 61 6.68 -3.28 4.31
CA ASN A 61 6.51 -4.72 4.49
C ASN A 61 7.29 -5.48 3.42
N THR A 62 7.81 -6.64 3.82
CA THR A 62 8.16 -7.70 2.86
C THR A 62 6.88 -8.46 2.54
N ILE A 63 6.54 -8.57 1.25
CA ILE A 63 5.39 -9.34 0.76
C ILE A 63 5.94 -10.46 -0.11
N GLU A 64 5.77 -11.70 0.33
CA GLU A 64 6.14 -12.88 -0.44
C GLU A 64 5.09 -13.17 -1.52
N PRO A 65 5.49 -13.74 -2.67
CA PRO A 65 6.86 -14.16 -3.04
C PRO A 65 7.76 -13.05 -3.62
N TRP A 66 7.32 -11.79 -3.60
CA TRP A 66 7.95 -10.73 -4.40
C TRP A 66 9.08 -9.96 -3.71
N GLY A 67 9.14 -9.97 -2.36
CA GLY A 67 10.21 -9.34 -1.61
C GLY A 67 10.32 -7.82 -1.81
N LEU A 68 9.19 -7.09 -1.69
CA LEU A 68 9.04 -5.69 -2.12
C LEU A 68 9.33 -4.62 -1.06
N LEU A 69 10.08 -4.96 0.00
CA LEU A 69 10.42 -4.00 1.05
C LEU A 69 11.18 -2.80 0.45
N GLY A 70 10.71 -1.59 0.75
CA GLY A 70 11.28 -0.34 0.26
C GLY A 70 10.83 0.06 -1.15
N ALA A 71 9.97 -0.73 -1.82
CA ALA A 71 9.47 -0.36 -3.13
C ALA A 71 8.60 0.92 -3.06
N PRO A 72 8.78 1.89 -3.98
CA PRO A 72 7.96 3.08 -4.01
C PRO A 72 6.51 2.74 -4.34
N VAL A 73 5.55 3.39 -3.69
CA VAL A 73 4.12 3.19 -3.91
C VAL A 73 3.40 4.52 -3.87
N LYS A 74 2.36 4.64 -4.69
CA LYS A 74 1.39 5.72 -4.64
C LYS A 74 0.10 5.20 -4.04
N LEU A 75 -0.39 5.93 -3.04
CA LEU A 75 -1.61 5.63 -2.32
C LEU A 75 -2.74 6.57 -2.75
N ARG A 76 -3.95 6.03 -2.90
CA ARG A 76 -5.17 6.80 -3.13
C ARG A 76 -6.33 6.20 -2.37
N VAL A 77 -7.24 7.05 -1.91
CA VAL A 77 -8.52 6.60 -1.37
C VAL A 77 -9.44 6.23 -2.53
N ILE A 78 -9.82 4.94 -2.60
CA ILE A 78 -10.79 4.42 -3.58
C ILE A 78 -12.18 4.35 -2.93
N ASP A 79 -12.21 3.97 -1.66
CA ASP A 79 -13.40 3.86 -0.83
C ASP A 79 -13.19 4.73 0.44
N PRO A 80 -14.07 5.71 0.71
CA PRO A 80 -13.97 6.59 1.88
C PRO A 80 -13.99 5.86 3.23
N ASP A 81 -14.56 4.66 3.29
CA ASP A 81 -14.65 3.87 4.51
C ASP A 81 -13.42 2.98 4.75
N HIS A 82 -12.50 2.92 3.77
CA HIS A 82 -11.27 2.14 3.85
C HIS A 82 -10.04 3.01 4.03
N THR A 83 -8.93 2.40 4.49
CA THR A 83 -7.61 3.02 4.35
C THR A 83 -7.21 3.11 2.87
N PRO A 84 -6.30 4.03 2.49
CA PRO A 84 -5.90 4.20 1.09
C PRO A 84 -5.36 2.90 0.48
N TYR A 85 -5.52 2.74 -0.83
CA TYR A 85 -5.01 1.61 -1.60
C TYR A 85 -3.69 1.99 -2.27
N CYS A 86 -2.77 1.03 -2.39
CA CYS A 86 -1.66 1.11 -3.33
C CYS A 86 -2.23 0.99 -4.74
N VAL A 87 -2.07 2.03 -5.55
CA VAL A 87 -2.67 2.10 -6.89
C VAL A 87 -1.65 2.18 -8.02
N ASP A 88 -0.42 2.57 -7.72
CA ASP A 88 0.64 2.69 -8.70
C ASP A 88 2.01 2.62 -8.02
N SER A 89 3.05 2.41 -8.81
CA SER A 89 4.44 2.44 -8.41
C SER A 89 5.31 2.86 -9.59
N VAL A 90 6.40 3.58 -9.32
CA VAL A 90 7.46 3.81 -10.32
C VAL A 90 8.41 2.62 -10.47
N ASP A 91 8.45 1.71 -9.49
CA ASP A 91 9.21 0.46 -9.55
C ASP A 91 8.45 -0.56 -10.41
N GLY A 92 9.14 -1.11 -11.41
CA GLY A 92 8.53 -2.02 -12.37
C GLY A 92 8.02 -3.32 -11.75
N ARG A 93 8.68 -3.85 -10.71
CA ARG A 93 8.26 -5.08 -10.03
C ARG A 93 7.01 -4.85 -9.21
N MET A 94 7.00 -3.77 -8.43
CA MET A 94 5.81 -3.38 -7.67
C MET A 94 4.63 -3.05 -8.60
N ARG A 95 4.87 -2.40 -9.74
CA ARG A 95 3.85 -2.18 -10.75
C ARG A 95 3.27 -3.50 -11.28
N SER A 96 4.13 -4.45 -11.67
CA SER A 96 3.68 -5.79 -12.08
C SER A 96 2.85 -6.49 -11.00
N VAL A 97 3.21 -6.35 -9.72
CA VAL A 97 2.39 -6.92 -8.62
C VAL A 97 1.00 -6.30 -8.55
N LEU A 98 0.87 -5.01 -8.84
CA LEU A 98 -0.42 -4.30 -8.84
C LEU A 98 -1.27 -4.59 -10.08
N THR A 99 -0.64 -4.82 -11.24
CA THR A 99 -1.35 -4.87 -12.53
C THR A 99 -1.51 -6.25 -13.14
N ASP A 100 -0.59 -7.17 -12.85
CA ASP A 100 -0.56 -8.49 -13.47
C ASP A 100 -1.41 -9.48 -12.65
N GLU A 101 -1.84 -10.57 -13.30
CA GLU A 101 -2.47 -11.70 -12.60
C GLU A 101 -1.42 -12.71 -12.14
N TRP A 102 -1.54 -13.14 -10.88
CA TRP A 102 -0.64 -14.10 -10.26
C TRP A 102 -1.34 -15.44 -10.02
N ASP A 103 -0.60 -16.54 -10.12
CA ASP A 103 -1.12 -17.87 -9.83
C ASP A 103 -1.64 -17.96 -8.39
N HIS A 104 -2.93 -18.23 -8.23
CA HIS A 104 -3.58 -18.26 -6.92
C HIS A 104 -3.02 -19.38 -6.02
N ASP A 105 -2.65 -20.54 -6.56
CA ASP A 105 -2.09 -21.64 -5.76
C ASP A 105 -0.71 -21.24 -5.23
N LEU A 106 0.12 -20.61 -6.06
CA LEU A 106 1.43 -20.11 -5.65
C LEU A 106 1.29 -19.08 -4.52
N VAL A 107 0.43 -18.06 -4.69
CA VAL A 107 0.28 -16.99 -3.71
C VAL A 107 -0.32 -17.49 -2.40
N LEU A 108 -1.35 -18.34 -2.48
CA LEU A 108 -2.00 -18.89 -1.29
C LEU A 108 -1.09 -19.85 -0.50
N SER A 109 -0.18 -20.56 -1.18
CA SER A 109 0.80 -21.43 -0.51
C SER A 109 1.80 -20.68 0.39
N MET A 110 1.95 -19.36 0.21
CA MET A 110 2.84 -18.52 1.01
C MET A 110 2.16 -17.92 2.26
N LEU A 111 0.86 -18.16 2.46
CA LEU A 111 0.07 -17.66 3.60
C LEU A 111 -0.01 -18.67 4.76
N SER A 112 0.49 -19.89 4.58
CA SER A 112 0.50 -20.98 5.57
C SER A 112 1.75 -20.99 6.44
#